data_AF-A0A1M5LF54-F1
#
_entry.id   AF-A0A1M5LF54-F1
#
_cell.length_a   1.000
_cell.length_b   1.000
_cell.length_c   1.000
_cell.angle_alpha   90.00
_cell.angle_beta   90.00
_cell.angle_gamma   90.00
#
_symmetry.space_group_name_H-M   'P 1'
#
loop_
_entity.id
_entity.type
_entity.pdbx_description
1 polymer ?
#
loop_
_entity_poly.entity_id
_entity_poly.type
_entity_poly.pdbx_seq_one_letter_code
_entity_poly.pdbx_strand_id
1 'polypeptide(L)'
;MFRFFLTACGDSGSSAGNGTYCRVSSTSTTVKVDAAYMGESYTSVATQVSDDVVTYHSVYGYATQAEADKACANFKEEASYWSDGSYKVACSGTQVTVDEHSEYMGLASEGLVEAEADFNEMCGMLQNMAD
;
A
#
# COMPACT_ATOMS: atom_id res chain seq x y z
N MET A 1 -2.28 -34.06 22.66
CA MET A 1 -2.48 -32.90 23.56
C MET A 1 -1.85 -31.70 22.88
N PHE A 2 -2.61 -31.01 22.03
CA PHE A 2 -2.13 -29.86 21.24
C PHE A 2 -2.16 -28.61 22.13
N ARG A 3 -0.99 -28.00 22.35
CA ARG A 3 -0.87 -26.69 22.99
C ARG A 3 -0.90 -25.61 21.90
N PHE A 4 -2.04 -24.93 21.79
CA PHE A 4 -2.16 -23.66 21.09
C PHE A 4 -1.39 -22.60 21.88
N PHE A 5 -0.33 -22.03 21.29
CA PHE A 5 0.19 -20.74 21.71
C PHE A 5 -0.45 -19.68 20.79
N LEU A 6 -1.50 -19.01 21.28
CA LEU A 6 -1.85 -17.69 20.79
C LEU A 6 -0.78 -16.74 21.31
N THR A 7 0.29 -16.52 20.54
CA THR A 7 1.09 -15.33 20.71
C THR A 7 0.25 -14.17 20.19
N ALA A 8 -0.06 -13.25 21.10
CA ALA A 8 -0.85 -12.07 20.85
C ALA A 8 -0.37 -11.35 19.58
N CYS A 9 -1.26 -11.22 18.60
CA CYS A 9 -1.21 -10.09 17.69
C CYS A 9 -1.23 -8.84 18.58
N GLY A 10 -0.10 -8.15 18.65
CA GLY A 10 -0.06 -6.76 19.09
C GLY A 10 -0.89 -5.97 18.08
N ASP A 11 -2.20 -5.93 18.32
CA ASP A 11 -3.09 -4.94 17.77
C ASP A 11 -2.69 -3.60 18.41
N SER A 12 -1.59 -3.05 17.90
CA SER A 12 -1.27 -1.66 18.10
C SER A 12 -2.17 -0.89 17.15
N GLY A 13 -3.46 -0.86 17.48
CA GLY A 13 -4.40 0.14 17.02
C GLY A 13 -3.83 1.51 17.37
N SER A 14 -2.98 2.03 16.49
CA SER A 14 -2.50 3.40 16.57
C SER A 14 -3.66 4.24 16.08
N SER A 15 -4.40 4.76 17.05
CA SER A 15 -5.31 5.87 16.84
C SER A 15 -4.59 6.92 16.02
N ALA A 16 -5.19 7.32 14.90
CA ALA A 16 -4.71 8.35 13.99
C ALA A 16 -4.38 9.62 14.79
N GLY A 17 -3.10 9.78 15.15
CA GLY A 17 -2.56 11.05 15.56
C GLY A 17 -2.36 11.89 14.32
N ASN A 18 -2.74 13.17 14.38
CA ASN A 18 -2.41 14.19 13.37
C ASN A 18 -0.89 14.45 13.32
N GLY A 19 -0.10 13.42 13.01
CA GLY A 19 1.35 13.47 12.98
C GLY A 19 1.89 12.66 11.82
N THR A 20 3.01 13.12 11.28
CA THR A 20 3.74 12.39 10.24
C THR A 20 4.17 11.03 10.77
N TYR A 21 3.83 9.96 10.06
CA TYR A 21 4.36 8.62 10.33
C TYR A 21 4.49 7.82 9.04
N CYS A 22 5.40 6.84 9.06
CA CYS A 22 5.50 5.83 8.03
C CYS A 22 5.99 4.53 8.66
N ARG A 23 5.30 3.42 8.38
CA ARG A 23 5.59 2.11 8.96
C ARG A 23 5.51 1.05 7.87
N VAL A 24 6.59 0.30 7.73
CA VAL A 24 6.65 -0.88 6.87
C VAL A 24 6.61 -2.12 7.76
N SER A 25 5.86 -3.14 7.32
CA SER A 25 5.82 -4.45 7.96
C SER A 25 5.75 -5.54 6.91
N SER A 26 6.51 -6.60 7.11
CA SER A 26 6.61 -7.72 6.18
C SER A 26 6.32 -9.06 6.86
N THR A 27 5.81 -10.00 6.07
CA THR A 27 5.71 -11.43 6.38
C THR A 27 6.35 -12.22 5.23
N SER A 28 6.28 -13.56 5.28
CA SER A 28 6.79 -14.39 4.18
C SER A 28 6.04 -14.23 2.85
N THR A 29 4.82 -13.70 2.85
CA THR A 29 3.96 -13.60 1.65
C THR A 29 3.35 -12.21 1.44
N THR A 30 3.61 -11.26 2.34
CA THR A 30 3.00 -9.93 2.28
C THR A 30 3.96 -8.86 2.74
N VAL A 31 3.93 -7.70 2.10
CA VAL A 31 4.58 -6.49 2.56
C VAL A 31 3.54 -5.38 2.62
N LYS A 32 3.47 -4.66 3.74
CA LYS A 32 2.54 -3.57 3.95
C LYS A 32 3.28 -2.30 4.31
N VAL A 33 2.80 -1.17 3.79
CA VAL A 33 3.12 0.16 4.28
C VAL A 33 1.87 0.89 4.76
N ASP A 34 2.04 1.67 5.81
CA ASP A 34 1.05 2.59 6.35
C ASP A 34 1.75 3.92 6.67
N ALA A 35 1.34 4.98 5.99
CA ALA A 35 1.96 6.29 6.06
C ALA A 35 0.90 7.40 6.15
N ALA A 36 1.22 8.47 6.87
CA ALA A 36 0.46 9.70 6.85
C ALA A 36 1.40 10.91 6.91
N TYR A 37 1.06 11.96 6.18
CA TYR A 37 1.80 13.21 6.12
C TYR A 37 0.87 14.38 5.79
N MET A 38 0.92 15.46 6.56
CA MET A 38 0.14 16.70 6.33
C MET A 38 -1.37 16.51 6.07
N GLY A 39 -2.00 15.49 6.65
CA GLY A 39 -3.43 15.21 6.46
C GLY A 39 -3.75 14.32 5.25
N GLU A 40 -2.73 13.91 4.49
CA GLU A 40 -2.80 12.84 3.51
C GLU A 40 -2.37 11.51 4.15
N SER A 41 -2.85 10.40 3.60
CA SER A 41 -2.49 9.05 4.02
C SER A 41 -2.24 8.14 2.83
N TYR A 42 -1.33 7.20 2.98
CA TYR A 42 -1.10 6.14 2.01
C TYR A 42 -0.97 4.81 2.72
N THR A 43 -1.74 3.82 2.28
CA THR A 43 -1.60 2.44 2.72
C THR A 43 -1.47 1.56 1.49
N SER A 44 -0.54 0.61 1.51
CA SER A 44 -0.47 -0.39 0.45
C SER A 44 -0.11 -1.75 1.01
N VAL A 45 -0.69 -2.80 0.42
CA VAL A 45 -0.39 -4.19 0.75
C VAL A 45 -0.01 -4.92 -0.53
N ALA A 46 1.27 -5.25 -0.65
CA ALA A 46 1.79 -6.19 -1.64
C ALA A 46 1.59 -7.62 -1.12
N THR A 47 0.96 -8.48 -1.92
CA THR A 47 0.68 -9.88 -1.55
C THR A 47 1.11 -10.81 -2.68
N GLN A 48 1.98 -11.75 -2.37
CA GLN A 48 2.28 -12.86 -3.27
C GLN A 48 1.07 -13.80 -3.33
N VAL A 49 0.49 -13.97 -4.51
CA VAL A 49 -0.70 -14.82 -4.73
C VAL A 49 -0.39 -16.09 -5.53
N SER A 50 0.75 -16.13 -6.22
CA SER A 50 1.33 -17.32 -6.87
C SER A 50 2.86 -17.24 -6.87
N ASP A 51 3.54 -18.19 -7.51
CA ASP A 51 5.01 -18.20 -7.60
C ASP A 51 5.56 -17.03 -8.45
N ASP A 52 4.73 -16.46 -9.32
CA ASP A 52 5.07 -15.46 -10.33
C ASP A 52 4.23 -14.17 -10.24
N VAL A 53 3.27 -14.08 -9.32
CA VAL A 53 2.38 -12.92 -9.20
C VAL A 53 2.44 -12.29 -7.81
N VAL A 54 2.59 -10.97 -7.80
CA VAL A 54 2.29 -10.10 -6.65
C VAL A 54 1.13 -9.18 -7.00
N THR A 55 0.19 -9.05 -6.08
CA THR A 55 -0.91 -8.08 -6.17
C THR A 55 -0.70 -6.95 -5.19
N TYR A 56 -1.12 -5.75 -5.56
CA TYR A 56 -1.06 -4.57 -4.70
C TYR A 56 -2.48 -4.06 -4.46
N HIS A 57 -2.80 -3.81 -3.20
CA HIS A 57 -3.99 -3.07 -2.81
C HIS A 57 -3.56 -1.76 -2.14
N SER A 58 -3.69 -0.66 -2.86
CA SER A 58 -3.25 0.67 -2.45
C SER A 58 -4.44 1.58 -2.16
N VAL A 59 -4.42 2.29 -1.04
CA VAL A 59 -5.41 3.29 -0.64
C VAL A 59 -4.70 4.61 -0.40
N TYR A 60 -5.08 5.61 -1.20
CA TYR A 60 -4.62 6.99 -1.11
C TYR A 60 -5.73 7.82 -0.47
N GLY A 61 -5.43 8.43 0.68
CA GLY A 61 -6.31 9.37 1.37
C GLY A 61 -5.81 10.79 1.18
N TYR A 62 -6.70 11.67 0.75
CA TYR A 62 -6.40 13.08 0.47
C TYR A 62 -7.02 13.99 1.52
N ALA A 63 -6.39 15.15 1.74
CA ALA A 63 -6.88 16.15 2.68
C ALA A 63 -8.23 16.76 2.24
N THR A 64 -8.45 16.87 0.92
CA THR A 64 -9.67 17.46 0.36
C THR A 64 -10.31 16.61 -0.74
N GLN A 65 -11.62 16.80 -0.95
CA GLN A 65 -12.34 16.15 -2.04
C GLN A 65 -11.81 16.56 -3.41
N ALA A 66 -11.39 17.82 -3.59
CA ALA A 66 -10.89 18.31 -4.87
C ALA A 66 -9.55 17.64 -5.27
N GLU A 67 -8.67 17.39 -4.30
CA GLU A 67 -7.43 16.63 -4.53
C GLU A 67 -7.74 15.16 -4.86
N ALA A 68 -8.65 14.54 -4.11
CA ALA A 68 -9.10 13.17 -4.38
C ALA A 68 -9.73 13.02 -5.77
N ASP A 69 -10.56 13.97 -6.20
CA ASP A 69 -11.20 13.97 -7.52
C ASP A 69 -10.16 14.09 -8.63
N LYS A 70 -9.17 14.97 -8.47
CA LYS A 70 -8.06 15.13 -9.43
C LYS A 70 -7.21 13.86 -9.51
N ALA A 71 -6.84 13.28 -8.37
CA ALA A 71 -6.05 12.05 -8.34
C ALA A 71 -6.83 10.87 -8.93
N CYS A 72 -8.11 10.74 -8.59
CA CYS A 72 -9.01 9.75 -9.15
C CYS A 72 -9.07 9.82 -10.67
N ALA A 73 -9.16 11.02 -11.25
CA ALA A 73 -9.16 11.20 -12.70
C ALA A 73 -7.86 10.71 -13.33
N ASN A 74 -6.70 11.09 -12.76
CA ASN A 74 -5.39 10.65 -13.23
C ASN A 74 -5.23 9.12 -13.16
N PHE A 75 -5.62 8.51 -12.04
CA PHE A 75 -5.56 7.05 -11.89
C PHE A 75 -6.50 6.32 -12.86
N LYS A 76 -7.69 6.87 -13.12
CA LYS A 76 -8.61 6.30 -14.12
C LYS A 76 -8.10 6.46 -15.55
N GLU A 77 -7.41 7.56 -15.85
CA GLU A 77 -6.71 7.74 -17.12
C GLU A 77 -5.62 6.68 -17.27
N GLU A 78 -4.78 6.48 -16.25
CA GLU A 78 -3.77 5.42 -16.25
C GLU A 78 -4.42 4.05 -16.48
N ALA A 79 -5.45 3.70 -15.69
CA ALA A 79 -6.20 2.45 -15.82
C ALA A 79 -6.72 2.21 -17.24
N SER A 80 -7.01 3.26 -18.01
CA SER A 80 -7.49 3.13 -19.39
C SER A 80 -6.45 2.54 -20.35
N TYR A 81 -5.16 2.60 -20.00
CA TYR A 81 -4.07 1.97 -20.76
C TYR A 81 -3.90 0.47 -20.44
N TRP A 82 -4.49 -0.01 -19.34
CA TRP A 82 -4.38 -1.39 -18.87
C TRP A 82 -5.62 -2.21 -19.28
N SER A 83 -5.61 -2.69 -20.52
CA SER A 83 -6.77 -3.37 -21.14
C SER A 83 -7.03 -4.79 -20.63
N ASP A 84 -6.10 -5.40 -19.90
CA ASP A 84 -6.21 -6.74 -19.31
C ASP A 84 -6.93 -6.76 -17.95
N GLY A 85 -7.23 -5.57 -17.39
CA GLY A 85 -7.88 -5.42 -16.10
C GLY A 85 -6.96 -5.70 -14.91
N SER A 86 -5.64 -5.72 -15.12
CA SER A 86 -4.62 -5.81 -14.07
C SER A 86 -4.59 -4.56 -13.18
N TYR A 87 -5.12 -3.42 -13.66
CA TYR A 87 -5.17 -2.16 -12.93
C TYR A 87 -6.62 -1.66 -12.77
N LYS A 88 -7.08 -1.49 -11.54
CA LYS A 88 -8.46 -1.06 -11.23
C LYS A 88 -8.46 0.08 -10.23
N VAL A 89 -9.39 1.02 -10.44
CA VAL A 89 -9.49 2.24 -9.64
C VAL A 89 -10.92 2.42 -9.14
N ALA A 90 -11.06 2.56 -7.82
CA ALA A 90 -12.29 2.96 -7.16
C ALA A 90 -12.07 4.27 -6.41
N CYS A 91 -13.05 5.17 -6.46
CA CYS A 91 -12.96 6.48 -5.80
C CYS A 91 -14.19 6.67 -4.91
N SER A 92 -13.97 7.00 -3.64
CA SER A 92 -15.02 7.13 -2.64
C SER A 92 -14.65 8.19 -1.61
N GLY A 93 -15.42 9.28 -1.56
CA GLY A 93 -15.10 10.42 -0.72
C GLY A 93 -13.69 10.95 -1.01
N THR A 94 -12.90 11.18 0.04
CA THR A 94 -11.51 11.64 -0.09
C THR A 94 -10.50 10.50 -0.27
N GLN A 95 -10.95 9.30 -0.64
CA GLN A 95 -10.10 8.14 -0.85
C GLN A 95 -10.13 7.66 -2.30
N VAL A 96 -8.96 7.26 -2.80
CA VAL A 96 -8.79 6.53 -4.05
C VAL A 96 -8.14 5.19 -3.74
N THR A 97 -8.77 4.12 -4.20
CA THR A 97 -8.28 2.75 -4.08
C THR A 97 -7.80 2.28 -5.44
N VAL A 98 -6.58 1.74 -5.48
CA VAL A 98 -5.96 1.17 -6.66
C VAL A 98 -5.63 -0.29 -6.37
N ASP A 99 -6.15 -1.19 -7.19
CA ASP A 99 -5.78 -2.60 -7.21
C ASP A 99 -4.92 -2.87 -8.45
N GLU A 100 -3.74 -3.45 -8.24
CA GLU A 100 -2.78 -3.76 -9.31
C GLU A 100 -2.35 -5.23 -9.23
N HIS A 101 -2.06 -5.82 -10.40
CA HIS A 101 -1.46 -7.13 -10.56
C HIS A 101 -0.14 -6.99 -11.31
N SER A 102 0.96 -7.43 -10.70
CA SER A 102 2.28 -7.44 -11.33
C SER A 102 2.77 -8.88 -11.50
N GLU A 103 3.06 -9.25 -12.75
CA GLU A 103 3.68 -10.51 -13.12
C GLU A 103 5.21 -10.37 -13.11
N TYR A 104 5.90 -11.30 -12.44
CA TYR A 104 7.35 -11.33 -12.35
C TYR A 104 7.89 -12.47 -13.21
N MET A 105 8.86 -12.15 -14.08
CA MET A 105 9.55 -13.15 -14.90
C MET A 105 10.41 -14.14 -14.08
N GLY A 106 10.68 -13.81 -12.82
CA GLY A 106 11.44 -14.60 -11.84
C GLY A 106 10.56 -15.22 -10.76
N LEU A 107 10.87 -14.95 -9.49
CA LEU A 107 10.05 -15.37 -8.35
C LEU A 107 9.30 -14.17 -7.78
N ALA A 108 8.02 -14.31 -7.49
CA ALA A 108 7.22 -13.27 -6.83
C ALA A 108 7.78 -12.85 -5.47
N SER A 109 8.60 -13.69 -4.83
CA SER A 109 9.35 -13.32 -3.63
C SER A 109 10.36 -12.18 -3.87
N GLU A 110 10.94 -12.08 -5.08
CA GLU A 110 11.79 -10.95 -5.47
C GLU A 110 10.95 -9.67 -5.55
N GLY A 111 9.73 -9.76 -6.08
CA GLY A 111 8.78 -8.66 -6.09
C GLY A 111 8.39 -8.17 -4.70
N LEU A 112 8.26 -9.07 -3.71
CA LEU A 112 8.06 -8.65 -2.32
C LEU A 112 9.28 -7.93 -1.73
N VAL A 113 10.51 -8.36 -2.08
CA VAL A 113 11.73 -7.68 -1.65
C VAL A 113 11.83 -6.27 -2.26
N GLU A 114 11.48 -6.13 -3.54
CA GLU A 114 11.40 -4.83 -4.21
C GLU A 114 10.35 -3.93 -3.56
N ALA A 115 9.13 -4.44 -3.33
CA ALA A 115 8.08 -3.69 -2.64
C ALA A 115 8.51 -3.22 -1.25
N GLU A 116 9.20 -4.07 -0.48
CA GLU A 116 9.73 -3.71 0.83
C GLU A 116 10.82 -2.63 0.74
N ALA A 117 11.70 -2.71 -0.27
CA ALA A 117 12.71 -1.68 -0.51
C ALA A 117 12.08 -0.33 -0.86
N ASP A 118 11.13 -0.32 -1.80
CA ASP A 118 10.44 0.89 -2.26
C ASP A 118 9.65 1.55 -1.11
N PHE A 119 8.94 0.76 -0.31
CA PHE A 119 8.21 1.28 0.85
C PHE A 119 9.15 1.84 1.92
N ASN A 120 10.30 1.21 2.16
CA ASN A 120 11.30 1.73 3.09
C ASN A 120 11.96 3.01 2.57
N GLU A 121 12.23 3.12 1.27
CA GLU A 121 12.75 4.33 0.64
C GLU A 121 11.76 5.49 0.78
N MET A 122 10.48 5.24 0.46
CA MET A 122 9.40 6.22 0.65
C MET A 122 9.31 6.68 2.11
N CYS A 123 9.37 5.75 3.08
CA CYS A 123 9.39 6.11 4.49
C CYS A 123 10.61 6.97 4.86
N GLY A 124 11.80 6.66 4.32
CA GLY A 124 13.01 7.45 4.53
C GLY A 124 12.88 8.87 3.97
N MET A 125 12.29 9.03 2.78
CA MET A 125 12.00 10.35 2.21
C MET A 125 11.02 11.16 3.06
N LEU A 126 9.93 10.53 3.54
CA LEU A 126 8.95 11.20 4.40
C LEU A 126 9.55 11.66 5.74
N GLN A 127 10.45 10.86 6.32
CA GLN A 127 11.17 11.23 7.54
C GLN A 127 12.06 12.47 7.31
N ASN A 128 12.80 12.51 6.20
CA ASN A 128 13.65 13.65 5.85
C ASN A 128 12.86 14.95 5.57
N MET A 129 11.57 14.86 5.24
CA MET A 129 10.70 16.02 5.03
C MET A 129 10.06 16.53 6.33
N ALA A 130 10.08 15.72 7.40
CA ALA A 130 9.49 16.06 8.69
C ALA A 130 10.48 16.77 9.64
N ASP A 131 11.78 16.69 9.35
CA ASP A 131 12.89 17.36 10.06
C ASP A 131 13.14 18.79 9.53
#